data_AF-A0A7W1ECQ3-F1
#
_entry.id   AF-A0A7W1ECQ3-F1
#
_cell.length_a   1.000
_cell.length_b   1.000
_cell.length_c   1.000
_cell.angle_alpha   90.00
_cell.angle_beta   90.00
_cell.angle_gamma   90.00
#
_symmetry.space_group_name_H-M   'P 1'
#
loop_
_entity.id
_entity.type
_entity.pdbx_description
1 polymer ?
#
loop_
_entity_poly.entity_id
_entity_poly.type
_entity_poly.pdbx_seq_one_letter_code
_entity_poly.pdbx_strand_id
1 'polypeptide(L)'
;MITLCDRARETCPNLPGQPVYAHWGIADPAAVEGDEAARVQAFEQAFLYLGRRIDLMLALPLERLERAAAQHRLRTDGREQGLRDLGRRIDLLWGGGWP
;
A
#
# COMPACT_ATOMS: atom_id res chain seq x y z
N MET A 1 -5.77 -8.20 3.02
CA MET A 1 -5.07 -9.10 3.96
C MET A 1 -3.97 -8.30 4.66
N ILE A 2 -3.89 -8.43 5.98
CA ILE A 2 -2.85 -7.78 6.79
C ILE A 2 -1.99 -8.89 7.40
N THR A 3 -0.67 -8.81 7.22
CA THR A 3 0.30 -9.75 7.83
C THR A 3 1.12 -9.02 8.88
N LEU A 4 1.50 -9.73 9.97
CA LEU A 4 2.15 -9.11 11.15
C LEU A 4 3.64 -9.45 11.29
N CYS A 5 4.05 -10.64 10.86
CA CYS A 5 5.45 -11.05 10.85
C CYS A 5 5.85 -11.48 9.44
N ASP A 6 7.15 -11.49 9.14
CA ASP A 6 7.66 -11.86 7.82
C ASP A 6 7.31 -13.31 7.45
N ARG A 7 7.30 -14.22 8.44
CA ARG A 7 6.86 -15.62 8.25
C ARG A 7 5.41 -15.70 7.73
N ALA A 8 4.51 -14.84 8.20
CA ALA A 8 3.12 -14.81 7.74
C ALA A 8 2.98 -14.33 6.29
N ARG A 9 3.99 -13.62 5.78
CA ARG A 9 4.05 -13.13 4.41
C ARG A 9 4.36 -14.27 3.42
N GLU A 10 5.19 -15.22 3.83
CA GLU A 10 5.62 -16.37 3.01
C GLU A 10 4.55 -17.45 2.88
N THR A 11 3.59 -17.49 3.81
CA THR A 11 2.55 -18.52 3.92
C THR A 11 1.16 -18.04 3.48
N CYS A 12 1.09 -16.96 2.70
CA CYS A 12 -0.19 -16.36 2.31
C CYS A 12 -1.07 -17.36 1.52
N PRO A 13 -2.29 -17.68 2.01
CA PRO A 13 -3.23 -18.52 1.29
C PRO A 13 -3.74 -17.82 0.03
N ASN A 14 -4.09 -18.60 -0.99
CA ASN A 14 -4.66 -18.07 -2.22
C ASN A 14 -6.08 -17.57 -1.93
N LEU A 15 -6.25 -16.25 -1.82
CA LEU A 15 -7.55 -15.63 -1.58
C LEU A 15 -8.23 -15.31 -2.92
N PRO A 16 -9.51 -15.67 -3.10
CA PRO A 16 -10.24 -15.30 -4.31
C PRO A 16 -10.41 -13.77 -4.41
N GLY A 17 -10.24 -13.22 -5.61
CA GLY A 17 -10.38 -11.78 -5.91
C GLY A 17 -9.04 -11.04 -6.03
N GLN A 18 -9.07 -9.71 -5.86
CA GLN A 18 -7.89 -8.83 -5.84
C GLN A 18 -7.76 -8.19 -4.44
N PRO A 19 -7.37 -8.94 -3.41
CA PRO A 19 -7.22 -8.38 -2.08
C PRO A 19 -6.08 -7.37 -2.04
N VAL A 20 -6.30 -6.26 -1.33
CA VAL A 20 -5.21 -5.34 -0.97
C VAL A 20 -4.37 -5.98 0.13
N TYR A 21 -3.06 -6.00 -0.04
CA TYR A 21 -2.11 -6.55 0.93
C TYR A 21 -1.42 -5.42 1.69
N ALA A 22 -1.31 -5.56 3.01
CA ALA A 22 -0.53 -4.69 3.87
C ALA A 22 0.28 -5.53 4.86
N HIS A 23 1.48 -5.07 5.19
CA HIS A 23 2.32 -5.69 6.21
C HIS A 23 2.55 -4.72 7.36
N TRP A 24 2.20 -5.14 8.57
CA TRP A 24 2.38 -4.39 9.81
C TRP A 24 3.41 -5.13 10.66
N GLY A 25 4.68 -5.00 10.29
CA GLY A 25 5.79 -5.67 10.96
C GLY A 25 5.83 -5.35 12.44
N ILE A 26 5.68 -6.38 13.27
CA ILE A 26 5.87 -6.33 14.72
C ILE A 26 6.76 -7.48 15.17
N ALA A 27 7.47 -7.27 16.28
CA ALA A 27 8.12 -8.38 16.99
C ALA A 27 7.05 -9.36 17.49
N ASP A 28 7.34 -10.66 17.43
CA ASP A 28 6.46 -11.69 17.99
C ASP A 28 6.56 -11.67 19.52
N PRO A 29 5.51 -11.24 20.25
CA PRO A 29 5.56 -11.18 21.70
C PRO A 29 5.65 -12.59 22.34
N ALA A 30 5.26 -13.64 21.61
CA ALA A 30 5.37 -15.02 22.09
C ALA A 30 6.80 -15.57 22.00
N ALA A 31 7.68 -14.93 21.22
CA ALA A 31 9.08 -15.30 21.11
C ALA A 31 9.96 -14.65 22.20
N VAL A 32 9.40 -13.79 23.05
CA VAL A 32 10.13 -13.16 24.15
C VAL A 32 10.32 -14.16 25.30
N GLU A 33 11.59 -14.46 25.60
CA GLU A 33 12.02 -15.27 26.72
C GLU A 33 12.46 -14.37 27.90
N GLY A 34 12.47 -14.91 29.11
CA GLY A 34 12.89 -14.19 30.33
C GLY A 34 11.81 -14.14 31.40
N ASP A 35 11.87 -13.12 32.25
CA ASP A 35 10.93 -12.94 33.36
C ASP A 35 9.51 -12.60 32.88
N GLU A 36 8.54 -12.79 33.77
CA GLU A 36 7.12 -12.58 33.47
C GLU A 36 6.82 -11.12 33.11
N ALA A 37 7.52 -10.16 33.73
CA ALA A 37 7.33 -8.74 33.47
C ALA A 37 7.72 -8.38 32.02
N ALA A 38 8.85 -8.88 31.53
CA ALA A 38 9.31 -8.68 30.16
C ALA A 38 8.32 -9.28 29.14
N ARG A 39 7.78 -10.46 29.44
CA ARG A 39 6.78 -11.11 28.59
C ARG A 39 5.47 -10.31 28.55
N VAL A 40 4.95 -9.88 29.69
CA VAL A 40 3.74 -9.03 29.77
C VAL A 40 3.94 -7.73 29.00
N GLN A 41 5.08 -7.06 29.21
CA GLN A 41 5.41 -5.82 28.51
C GLN A 41 5.43 -6.00 26.99
N ALA A 42 5.98 -7.12 26.49
CA ALA A 42 6.00 -7.41 25.06
C ALA A 42 4.58 -7.54 24.47
N PHE A 43 3.67 -8.23 25.18
CA PHE A 43 2.27 -8.34 24.77
C PHE A 43 1.54 -6.99 24.81
N GLU A 44 1.77 -6.17 25.83
CA GLU A 44 1.19 -4.82 25.92
C GLU A 44 1.65 -3.94 24.75
N GLN A 45 2.93 -3.98 24.41
CA GLN A 45 3.48 -3.24 23.27
C GLN A 45 2.84 -3.68 21.94
N ALA A 46 2.70 -4.99 21.72
CA ALA A 46 2.03 -5.53 20.54
C ALA A 46 0.55 -5.10 20.48
N PHE A 47 -0.18 -5.18 21.61
CA PHE A 47 -1.57 -4.76 21.70
C PHE A 47 -1.75 -3.27 21.36
N LEU A 48 -0.95 -2.41 21.99
CA LEU A 48 -1.00 -0.96 21.76
C LEU A 48 -0.64 -0.59 20.32
N TYR A 49 0.35 -1.27 19.73
CA TYR A 49 0.71 -1.06 18.33
C TYR A 49 -0.44 -1.44 17.40
N LEU A 50 -1.01 -2.63 17.57
CA LEU A 50 -2.09 -3.12 16.70
C LEU A 50 -3.35 -2.27 16.84
N GLY A 51 -3.73 -1.90 18.07
CA GLY A 51 -4.86 -1.01 18.33
C GLY A 51 -4.75 0.30 17.55
N ARG A 52 -3.60 1.00 17.68
CA ARG A 52 -3.37 2.26 16.93
C ARG A 52 -3.46 2.08 15.42
N ARG A 53 -2.95 0.97 14.88
CA ARG A 53 -2.99 0.71 13.43
C ARG A 53 -4.41 0.43 12.95
N ILE A 54 -5.20 -0.31 13.73
CA ILE A 54 -6.62 -0.55 13.45
C ILE A 54 -7.40 0.76 13.50
N ASP A 55 -7.20 1.59 14.52
CA ASP A 55 -7.90 2.87 14.66
C ASP A 55 -7.62 3.79 13.47
N LEU A 56 -6.35 3.91 13.06
CA LEU A 56 -5.97 4.67 11.87
C LEU A 56 -6.58 4.11 10.59
N MET A 57 -6.67 2.78 10.49
CA MET A 57 -7.29 2.11 9.35
C MET A 57 -8.80 2.38 9.28
N LEU A 58 -9.49 2.40 10.42
CA LEU A 58 -10.94 2.68 10.48
C LEU A 58 -11.24 4.18 10.30
N ALA A 59 -10.29 5.05 10.67
CA ALA A 59 -10.42 6.49 10.50
C ALA A 59 -10.11 6.99 9.07
N LEU A 60 -9.65 6.10 8.16
CA LEU A 60 -9.30 6.46 6.79
C LEU A 60 -10.54 6.92 6.00
N PRO A 61 -10.57 8.15 5.45
CA PRO A 61 -11.70 8.66 4.68
C PRO A 61 -11.65 8.10 3.25
N LEU A 62 -12.14 6.86 3.08
CA LEU A 62 -12.01 6.10 1.84
C LEU A 62 -12.57 6.86 0.62
N GLU A 63 -13.70 7.54 0.76
CA GLU A 63 -14.34 8.28 -0.33
C GLU A 63 -13.52 9.51 -0.76
N ARG A 64 -12.72 10.08 0.15
CA ARG A 64 -11.79 11.15 -0.20
C ARG A 64 -10.57 10.60 -0.93
N LEU A 65 -10.07 9.45 -0.52
CA LEU A 65 -8.96 8.78 -1.19
C LEU A 65 -9.33 8.31 -2.59
N GLU A 66 -10.51 7.73 -2.76
CA GLU A 66 -11.02 7.30 -4.07
C GLU A 66 -11.14 8.48 -5.04
N ARG A 67 -11.73 9.59 -4.59
CA ARG A 67 -11.81 10.81 -5.41
C ARG A 67 -10.44 11.36 -5.76
N ALA A 68 -9.50 11.41 -4.81
CA ALA A 68 -8.14 11.86 -5.06
C ALA A 68 -7.41 10.94 -6.06
N ALA A 69 -7.56 9.62 -5.93
CA ALA A 69 -7.00 8.64 -6.85
C ALA A 69 -7.58 8.76 -8.26
N ALA A 70 -8.90 8.94 -8.39
CA ALA A 70 -9.56 9.17 -9.67
C ALA A 70 -9.06 10.45 -10.34
N GLN A 71 -8.97 11.56 -9.59
CA GLN A 71 -8.43 12.83 -10.10
C GLN A 71 -6.98 12.71 -10.53
N HIS A 72 -6.16 11.98 -9.77
CA HIS A 72 -4.77 11.71 -10.13
C HIS A 72 -4.70 10.95 -11.46
N ARG A 73 -5.51 9.89 -11.62
CA ARG A 73 -5.53 9.08 -12.86
C ARG A 73 -5.96 9.90 -14.08
N LEU A 74 -7.01 10.70 -13.94
CA LEU A 74 -7.43 11.61 -15.03
C LEU A 74 -6.34 12.62 -15.42
N ARG A 75 -5.58 13.14 -14.45
CA ARG A 75 -4.45 14.06 -14.71
C ARG A 75 -3.28 13.36 -15.39
N THR A 76 -2.92 12.15 -14.96
CA THR A 76 -1.82 11.40 -15.57
C THR A 76 -2.16 10.99 -16.99
N ASP A 77 -3.37 10.47 -17.20
CA ASP A 77 -3.83 10.05 -18.52
C ASP A 77 -3.89 11.24 -19.48
N GLY A 78 -4.39 12.39 -19.02
CA GLY A 78 -4.41 13.63 -19.81
C GLY A 78 -3.00 14.11 -20.18
N ARG A 79 -2.02 13.98 -19.29
CA ARG A 79 -0.62 14.34 -19.55
C ARG A 79 0.02 13.39 -20.57
N GLU A 80 -0.22 12.09 -20.45
CA GLU A 80 0.26 11.10 -21.41
C GLU A 80 -0.38 11.26 -22.78
N GLN A 81 -1.69 11.54 -22.83
CA GLN A 81 -2.41 11.82 -24.06
C GLN A 81 -1.83 13.05 -24.75
N GLY A 82 -1.58 14.14 -24.01
CA GLY A 82 -0.96 15.34 -24.54
C GLY A 82 0.47 15.12 -25.07
N LEU A 83 1.27 14.29 -24.40
CA LEU A 83 2.61 13.90 -24.88
C LEU A 83 2.53 13.06 -26.17
N ARG A 84 1.58 12.12 -26.25
CA ARG A 84 1.33 11.31 -27.46
C ARG A 84 0.84 12.18 -28.62
N ASP A 85 -0.06 13.11 -28.35
CA ASP A 85 -0.59 14.06 -29.34
C ASP A 85 0.49 15.01 -29.85
N LEU A 86 1.36 15.49 -28.96
CA LEU A 86 2.50 16.32 -29.34
C LEU A 86 3.50 15.54 -30.20
N GLY A 87 3.81 14.28 -29.84
CA GLY A 87 4.63 13.39 -30.65
C GLY A 87 4.08 13.21 -32.06
N ARG A 88 2.79 12.87 -32.18
CA ARG A 88 2.12 12.77 -33.50
C ARG A 88 2.15 14.08 -34.30
N ARG A 89 1.97 15.23 -33.63
CA ARG A 89 2.05 16.54 -34.30
C ARG A 89 3.46 16.82 -34.80
N ILE A 90 4.49 16.50 -34.02
CA ILE A 90 5.89 16.63 -34.43
C ILE A 90 6.16 15.69 -35.62
N ASP A 91 5.74 14.43 -35.58
CA ASP A 91 5.92 13.49 -36.69
C ASP A 91 5.31 13.99 -38.00
N LEU A 92 4.12 14.59 -37.93
CA LEU A 92 3.42 15.21 -39.07
C LEU A 92 4.13 16.45 -39.60
N LEU A 93 4.70 17.27 -38.71
CA LEU A 93 5.43 18.48 -39.09
C LEU A 93 6.80 18.18 -39.71
N TRP A 94 7.36 16.99 -39.44
CA TRP A 94 8.72 16.60 -39.86
C TRP A 94 8.78 15.40 -40.82
N GLY A 95 7.64 14.92 -41.33
CA GLY A 95 7.60 13.92 -42.41
C GLY A 95 8.14 12.54 -42.04
N GLY A 96 8.05 12.14 -40.76
CA GLY A 96 8.30 10.75 -40.33
C GLY A 96 9.76 10.32 -40.11
N GLY A 97 10.69 11.26 -39.89
CA GLY A 97 12.10 10.95 -39.61
C GLY A 97 12.63 11.71 -38.40
N TRP A 98 12.42 11.15 -37.20
CA TRP A 98 13.17 11.54 -36.00
C TRP A 98 14.52 10.79 -36.02
N PRO A 99 15.68 11.44 -35.82
CA PRO A 99 16.96 10.72 -35.69
C PRO A 99 17.03 9.86 -34.42
#